data_AF-A0AAV4HEC8-F1
#
_entry.id   AF-A0AAV4HEC8-F1
#
_cell.length_a   1.000
_cell.length_b   1.000
_cell.length_c   1.000
_cell.angle_alpha   90.00
_cell.angle_beta   90.00
_cell.angle_gamma   90.00
#
_symmetry.space_group_name_H-M   'P 1'
#
loop_
_entity.id
_entity.type
_entity.pdbx_description
1 polymer ?
#
loop_
_entity_poly.entity_id
_entity_poly.type
_entity_poly.pdbx_seq_one_letter_code
_entity_poly.pdbx_strand_id
1 'polypeptide(L)'
;MLLHHKPDATNFTDLQTIDGINCDSFQEFCHKLGLLDDDTEKNAGMMEATAIRFGPQLGLALATILIYCRPADLLAFWERHKLELCKDFIMRDQNSDLNHYI
;
A
#
# COMPACT_ATOMS: atom_id res chain seq x y z
N MET A 1 -4.93 1.74 -22.85
CA MET A 1 -4.31 1.78 -24.20
C MET A 1 -3.04 2.61 -24.12
N LEU A 2 -1.89 1.94 -23.94
CA LEU A 2 -0.60 2.56 -23.62
C LEU A 2 0.26 2.91 -24.85
N LEU A 3 -0.03 2.29 -26.00
CA LEU A 3 0.72 2.48 -27.24
C LEU A 3 0.58 3.89 -27.85
N HIS A 4 -0.42 4.68 -27.45
CA HIS A 4 -0.58 6.03 -28.01
C HIS A 4 0.31 7.08 -27.33
N HIS A 5 0.94 6.76 -26.19
CA HIS A 5 1.69 7.75 -25.40
C HIS A 5 3.16 7.92 -25.87
N LYS A 6 3.67 7.00 -26.70
CA LYS A 6 4.95 7.13 -27.42
C LYS A 6 4.78 6.67 -28.87
N PRO A 7 4.85 7.58 -29.86
CA PRO A 7 4.59 7.24 -31.26
C PRO A 7 5.59 6.28 -31.93
N ASP A 8 6.75 5.98 -31.32
CA ASP A 8 7.80 5.13 -31.90
C ASP A 8 8.21 3.91 -31.04
N ALA A 9 7.51 3.63 -29.94
CA ALA A 9 7.88 2.51 -29.07
C ALA A 9 7.53 1.16 -29.72
N THR A 10 8.53 0.48 -30.27
CA THR A 10 8.36 -0.83 -30.97
C THR A 10 8.70 -2.04 -30.09
N ASN A 11 9.26 -1.81 -28.91
CA ASN A 11 9.71 -2.83 -27.97
C ASN A 11 9.67 -2.30 -26.52
N PHE A 12 9.58 -3.24 -25.57
CA PHE A 12 9.40 -2.96 -24.14
C PHE A 12 10.51 -2.10 -23.52
N THR A 13 11.73 -2.21 -24.07
CA THR A 13 12.89 -1.42 -23.66
C THR A 13 12.71 0.07 -23.95
N ASP A 14 12.07 0.44 -25.07
CA ASP A 14 11.73 1.83 -25.40
C ASP A 14 10.60 2.39 -24.51
N LEU A 15 9.79 1.49 -23.95
CA LEU A 15 8.77 1.77 -22.94
C LEU A 15 9.32 1.76 -21.52
N GLN A 16 10.62 1.55 -21.25
CA GLN A 16 11.18 1.70 -19.90
C GLN A 16 11.83 3.06 -19.67
N THR A 17 11.95 3.89 -20.71
CA THR A 17 12.63 5.18 -20.62
C THR A 17 11.61 6.32 -20.60
N ILE A 18 11.45 6.98 -19.44
CA ILE A 18 10.75 8.28 -19.31
C ILE A 18 11.83 9.33 -19.11
N ASP A 19 11.88 10.34 -19.98
CA ASP A 19 12.82 11.46 -19.89
C ASP A 19 14.30 11.06 -19.67
N GLY A 20 14.73 9.95 -20.29
CA GLY A 20 16.11 9.46 -20.20
C GLY A 20 16.44 8.61 -18.97
N ILE A 21 15.48 8.35 -18.08
CA ILE A 21 15.64 7.49 -16.90
C ILE A 21 15.08 6.11 -17.21
N ASN A 22 15.92 5.08 -17.13
CA ASN A 22 15.49 3.69 -17.23
C ASN A 22 14.74 3.29 -15.96
N CYS A 23 13.53 2.77 -16.11
CA CYS A 23 12.73 2.21 -15.04
C CYS A 23 12.97 0.70 -14.97
N ASP A 24 13.20 0.15 -13.78
CA ASP A 24 13.61 -1.25 -13.60
C ASP A 24 12.46 -2.22 -13.86
N SER A 25 11.21 -1.74 -13.82
CA SER A 25 10.02 -2.53 -14.14
C SER A 25 8.97 -1.73 -14.90
N PHE A 26 8.09 -2.45 -15.61
CA PHE A 26 6.90 -1.87 -16.26
C PHE A 26 6.03 -1.10 -15.27
N GLN A 27 5.94 -1.60 -14.04
CA GLN A 27 5.13 -1.01 -13.00
C GLN A 27 5.69 0.34 -12.56
N GLU A 28 7.00 0.45 -12.39
CA GLU A 28 7.67 1.71 -12.09
C GLU A 28 7.51 2.72 -13.24
N PHE A 29 7.60 2.26 -14.49
CA PHE A 29 7.33 3.10 -15.65
C PHE A 29 5.88 3.62 -15.64
N CYS A 30 4.89 2.75 -15.43
CA CYS A 30 3.50 3.16 -15.36
C CYS A 30 3.21 4.09 -14.17
N HIS A 31 3.90 3.93 -13.03
CA HIS A 31 3.84 4.88 -11.91
C HIS A 31 4.39 6.25 -12.28
N LYS A 32 5.59 6.31 -12.85
CA LYS A 32 6.21 7.58 -13.26
C LYS A 32 5.45 8.29 -14.36
N LEU A 33 4.77 7.54 -15.22
CA LEU A 33 3.91 8.09 -16.27
C LEU A 33 2.54 8.55 -15.74
N GLY A 34 2.26 8.39 -14.44
CA GLY A 34 0.99 8.79 -13.81
C GLY A 34 -0.20 7.92 -14.23
N LEU A 35 0.07 6.70 -14.70
CA LEU A 35 -0.96 5.76 -15.16
C LEU A 35 -1.45 4.83 -14.07
N LEU A 36 -0.63 4.62 -13.04
CA LEU A 36 -0.99 3.92 -11.82
C LEU A 36 -1.28 4.97 -10.75
N ASP A 37 -2.46 4.88 -10.14
CA ASP A 37 -2.77 5.66 -8.95
C ASP A 37 -1.78 5.31 -7.83
N ASP A 38 -1.32 6.34 -7.13
CA ASP A 38 -0.52 6.18 -5.93
C ASP A 38 -1.34 5.50 -4.81
N ASP A 39 -0.67 4.85 -3.88
CA ASP A 39 -1.28 4.27 -2.69
C ASP A 39 -1.59 5.31 -1.62
N THR A 40 -1.41 6.60 -1.92
CA THR A 40 -1.66 7.72 -0.99
C THR A 40 -3.09 7.74 -0.44
N GLU A 41 -4.12 7.62 -1.29
CA GLU A 41 -5.52 7.59 -0.83
C GLU A 41 -5.79 6.36 0.05
N LYS A 42 -5.27 5.19 -0.35
CA LYS A 42 -5.42 3.92 0.36
C LYS A 42 -4.73 3.98 1.73
N ASN A 43 -3.57 4.62 1.80
CA ASN A 43 -2.82 4.85 3.04
C ASN A 43 -3.58 5.80 3.98
N ALA A 44 -4.11 6.91 3.46
CA ALA A 44 -4.91 7.85 4.24
C ALA A 44 -6.16 7.17 4.82
N GLY A 45 -6.91 6.43 4.00
CA GLY A 45 -8.08 5.68 4.46
C GLY A 45 -7.75 4.62 5.52
N MET A 46 -6.59 3.97 5.43
CA MET A 46 -6.14 3.02 6.44
C MET A 46 -5.74 3.71 7.75
N MET A 47 -5.10 4.88 7.70
CA MET A 47 -4.80 5.68 8.89
C MET A 47 -6.07 6.16 9.60
N GLU A 48 -7.09 6.58 8.86
CA GLU A 48 -8.40 6.91 9.44
C GLU A 48 -9.07 5.67 10.04
N ALA A 49 -8.98 4.51 9.38
CA ALA A 49 -9.50 3.26 9.90
C ALA A 49 -8.82 2.86 11.22
N THR A 50 -7.50 3.04 11.35
CA THR A 50 -6.78 2.78 12.62
C THR A 50 -7.20 3.69 13.76
N ALA A 51 -7.76 4.87 13.49
CA ALA A 51 -8.24 5.78 14.52
C ALA A 51 -9.61 5.38 15.09
N ILE A 52 -10.40 4.59 14.34
CA ILE A 52 -11.81 4.30 14.66
C ILE A 52 -12.05 2.80 14.90
N ARG A 53 -11.23 1.93 14.30
CA ARG A 53 -11.37 0.47 14.31
C ARG A 53 -10.18 -0.19 14.98
N PHE A 54 -10.45 -1.31 15.62
CA PHE A 54 -9.47 -2.09 16.37
C PHE A 54 -9.60 -3.59 16.03
N GLY A 55 -8.50 -4.32 16.18
CA GLY A 55 -8.42 -5.77 16.14
C GLY A 55 -8.93 -6.37 14.82
N PRO A 56 -9.81 -7.39 14.86
CA PRO A 56 -10.28 -8.08 13.66
C PRO A 56 -10.94 -7.16 12.61
N GLN A 57 -11.59 -6.07 13.04
CA GLN A 57 -12.26 -5.13 12.14
C GLN A 57 -11.28 -4.28 11.33
N LEU A 58 -10.13 -3.95 11.93
CA LEU A 58 -9.03 -3.29 11.23
C LEU A 58 -8.36 -4.25 10.25
N GLY A 59 -8.25 -5.53 10.61
CA GLY A 59 -7.76 -6.59 9.71
C GLY A 59 -8.63 -6.78 8.47
N LEU A 60 -9.96 -6.72 8.65
CA LEU A 60 -10.90 -6.75 7.53
C LEU A 60 -10.75 -5.53 6.62
N ALA A 61 -10.49 -4.34 7.16
CA ALA A 61 -10.24 -3.14 6.37
C ALA A 61 -8.96 -3.29 5.53
N LEU A 62 -7.88 -3.79 6.12
CA LEU A 62 -6.63 -4.09 5.40
C LEU A 62 -6.86 -5.10 4.27
N ALA A 63 -7.52 -6.22 4.56
CA ALA A 63 -7.83 -7.24 3.55
C ALA A 63 -8.71 -6.69 2.42
N THR A 64 -9.68 -5.83 2.75
CA THR A 64 -10.55 -5.18 1.76
C THR A 64 -9.74 -4.30 0.81
N ILE A 65 -8.82 -3.48 1.33
CA ILE A 65 -7.95 -2.63 0.50
C ILE A 65 -7.04 -3.48 -0.39
N LEU A 66 -6.43 -4.54 0.15
CA LEU A 66 -5.53 -5.42 -0.60
C LEU A 66 -6.25 -6.15 -1.75
N ILE A 67 -7.48 -6.63 -1.52
CA ILE A 67 -8.25 -7.39 -2.50
C ILE A 67 -8.89 -6.48 -3.55
N TYR A 68 -9.51 -5.39 -3.12
CA TYR A 68 -10.37 -4.58 -3.99
C TYR A 68 -9.69 -3.33 -4.54
N CYS A 69 -8.82 -2.68 -3.76
CA CYS A 69 -8.18 -1.44 -4.17
C CYS A 69 -6.84 -1.67 -4.89
N ARG A 70 -6.31 -2.91 -4.87
CA ARG A 70 -5.05 -3.32 -5.52
C ARG A 70 -3.95 -2.27 -5.38
N PRO A 71 -3.36 -2.13 -4.17
CA PRO A 71 -2.25 -1.23 -4.00
C PRO A 71 -1.12 -1.56 -4.97
N ALA A 72 -0.38 -0.53 -5.35
CA ALA A 72 0.77 -0.64 -6.24
C ALA A 72 1.72 -1.74 -5.74
N ASP A 73 2.12 -1.67 -4.47
CA ASP A 73 2.93 -2.70 -3.84
C ASP A 73 2.17 -3.30 -2.65
N LEU A 74 1.58 -4.46 -2.87
CA LEU A 74 0.85 -5.24 -1.86
C LEU A 74 1.71 -5.56 -0.64
N LEU A 75 2.99 -5.90 -0.83
CA LEU A 75 3.88 -6.30 0.26
C LEU A 75 4.29 -5.07 1.08
N ALA A 76 4.68 -3.99 0.42
CA ALA A 76 5.01 -2.74 1.11
C ALA A 76 3.81 -2.18 1.87
N PHE A 77 2.60 -2.26 1.29
CA PHE A 77 1.37 -1.85 1.95
C PHE A 77 1.08 -2.69 3.20
N TRP A 78 1.18 -4.02 3.10
CA TRP A 78 1.01 -4.92 4.23
C TRP A 78 2.01 -4.65 5.35
N GLU A 79 3.30 -4.56 5.02
CA GLU A 79 4.38 -4.33 6.00
C GLU A 79 4.20 -3.01 6.76
N ARG A 80 3.69 -1.96 6.11
CA ARG A 80 3.41 -0.67 6.72
C ARG A 80 2.27 -0.75 7.75
N HIS A 81 1.22 -1.52 7.49
CA HIS A 81 -0.01 -1.49 8.29
C HIS A 81 -0.16 -2.68 9.25
N LYS A 82 0.63 -3.75 9.11
CA LYS A 82 0.51 -4.95 9.96
C LYS A 82 0.77 -4.68 11.45
N LEU A 83 1.63 -3.71 11.78
CA LEU A 83 1.94 -3.38 13.17
C LEU A 83 0.75 -2.74 13.89
N GLU A 84 -0.08 -2.00 13.16
CA GLU A 84 -1.30 -1.39 13.68
C GLU A 84 -2.31 -2.46 14.14
N LEU A 85 -2.35 -3.61 13.46
CA LEU A 85 -3.18 -4.75 13.87
C LEU A 85 -2.73 -5.37 15.21
N CYS A 86 -1.45 -5.24 15.53
CA CYS A 86 -0.86 -5.83 16.74
C CYS A 86 -0.97 -4.90 17.95
N LYS A 87 -1.23 -3.60 17.76
CA LYS A 87 -1.29 -2.61 18.86
C LYS A 87 -2.30 -2.99 19.94
N ASP A 88 -3.45 -3.53 19.56
CA ASP A 88 -4.49 -3.90 20.53
C ASP A 88 -4.10 -5.09 21.42
N PHE A 89 -3.30 -6.00 20.89
CA PHE A 89 -2.77 -7.13 21.66
C PHE A 89 -1.71 -6.64 22.65
N ILE A 90 -0.81 -5.76 22.20
CA ILE A 90 0.25 -5.17 23.05
C ILE A 90 -0.36 -4.32 24.16
N MET A 91 -1.37 -3.50 23.85
CA MET A 91 -2.06 -2.68 24.85
C MET A 91 -2.82 -3.53 25.87
N ARG A 92 -3.39 -4.66 25.48
CA ARG A 92 -4.04 -5.59 26.42
C ARG A 92 -3.03 -6.22 27.37
N ASP A 93 -1.90 -6.67 26.85
CA ASP A 93 -0.82 -7.32 27.62
C ASP A 93 -0.23 -6.37 28.68
N GLN A 94 0.06 -5.13 28.29
CA GLN A 94 0.56 -4.09 29.21
C GLN A 94 -0.46 -3.72 30.30
N ASN A 95 -1.76 -3.70 29.98
CA ASN A 95 -2.80 -3.44 30.98
C ASN A 95 -3.02 -4.62 31.92
N SER A 96 -2.81 -5.87 31.50
CA SER A 96 -2.84 -7.03 32.41
C SER A 96 -1.69 -7.01 33.41
N ASP A 97 -0.48 -6.63 32.99
CA ASP A 97 0.68 -6.51 33.88
C ASP A 97 0.50 -5.43 34.95
N LEU A 98 -0.10 -4.29 34.58
CA LEU A 98 -0.43 -3.21 35.52
C LEU A 98 -1.51 -3.61 36.54
N ASN A 99 -2.51 -4.39 36.13
CA ASN A 99 -3.57 -4.88 37.02
C ASN A 99 -3.11 -6.00 37.96
N HIS A 100 -1.97 -6.64 37.71
CA HIS A 100 -1.40 -7.64 38.63
C HIS A 100 -0.63 -6.99 39.80
N TYR A 101 -0.30 -5.70 39.69
CA TYR A 101 0.47 -4.93 40.69
C TYR A 101 -0.39 -3.97 41.54
N ILE A 102 -1.72 -3.95 41.36
CA ILE A 102 -2.70 -3.20 42.17
C ILE A 102 -3.54 -4.20 42.96
#